data_AF-A0A0P0CEA3-F1
#
_entry.id   AF-A0A0P0CEA3-F1
#
_cell.length_a   1.000
_cell.length_b   1.000
_cell.length_c   1.000
_cell.angle_alpha   90.00
_cell.angle_beta   90.00
_cell.angle_gamma   90.00
#
_symmetry.space_group_name_H-M   'P 1'
#
loop_
_entity.id
_entity.type
_entity.pdbx_description
1 polymer ?
#
loop_
_entity_poly.entity_id
_entity_poly.type
_entity_poly.pdbx_seq_one_letter_code
_entity_poly.pdbx_strand_id
1 'polypeptide(L)'
;MLLADEKIQAISTQLSLCSRFPGAIVFPQRGTEEWTDWGFTNAVQVKLEKGTQELTLPFDPANENMNSEINRTMLDYLRLTRIQ
;
A
#
# COMPACT_ATOMS: atom_id res chain seq x y z
N MET A 1 -23.37 -8.61 -24.45
CA MET A 1 -23.14 -7.77 -23.26
C MET A 1 -21.97 -8.38 -22.51
N LEU A 2 -20.76 -8.09 -22.99
CA LEU A 2 -19.52 -8.48 -22.33
C LEU A 2 -19.26 -7.42 -21.24
N LEU A 3 -19.06 -7.88 -20.01
CA LEU A 3 -18.64 -7.06 -18.89
C LEU A 3 -17.37 -6.31 -19.32
N ALA A 4 -17.35 -4.99 -19.14
CA ALA A 4 -16.14 -4.21 -19.32
C ALA A 4 -15.04 -4.84 -18.44
N ASP A 5 -13.92 -5.12 -19.08
CA ASP A 5 -12.69 -5.61 -18.47
C ASP A 5 -12.20 -4.56 -17.47
N GLU A 6 -12.72 -4.58 -16.24
CA GLU A 6 -12.21 -3.75 -15.14
C GLU A 6 -10.80 -4.27 -14.80
N LYS A 7 -9.82 -3.79 -15.56
CA LYS A 7 -8.41 -4.07 -15.33
C LYS A 7 -8.06 -3.67 -13.90
N ILE A 8 -7.63 -4.63 -13.10
CA ILE A 8 -7.20 -4.41 -11.72
C ILE A 8 -5.95 -3.52 -11.72
N GLN A 9 -6.08 -2.29 -11.23
CA GLN A 9 -5.01 -1.31 -11.07
C GLN A 9 -4.60 -1.22 -9.59
N ALA A 10 -3.77 -2.15 -9.12
CA ALA A 10 -3.20 -2.07 -7.77
C ALA A 10 -1.80 -1.46 -7.83
N ILE A 11 -1.49 -0.59 -6.85
CA ILE A 11 -0.14 -0.08 -6.63
C ILE A 11 0.40 -0.74 -5.38
N SER A 12 1.63 -1.20 -5.41
CA SER A 12 2.31 -1.68 -4.20
C SER A 12 3.45 -0.75 -3.83
N THR A 13 3.87 -0.76 -2.59
CA THR A 13 5.11 -0.09 -2.13
C THR A 13 5.78 -1.02 -1.14
N GLN A 14 7.07 -0.84 -0.94
CA GLN A 14 7.79 -1.55 0.10
C GLN A 14 7.56 -0.87 1.45
N LEU A 15 7.34 -1.63 2.52
CA LEU A 15 7.45 -1.10 3.87
C LEU A 15 8.90 -1.25 4.30
N SER A 16 9.52 -0.15 4.73
CA SER A 16 10.85 -0.15 5.36
C SER A 16 10.74 0.24 6.83
N LEU A 17 11.40 -0.52 7.69
CA LEU A 17 11.55 -0.24 9.13
C LEU A 17 13.03 -0.19 9.48
N CYS A 18 13.57 0.99 9.79
CA CYS A 18 15.00 1.19 10.07
C CYS A 18 15.91 0.45 9.06
N SER A 19 15.66 0.66 7.76
CA SER A 19 16.36 0.03 6.62
C SER A 19 16.21 -1.49 6.46
N ARG A 20 15.25 -2.11 7.16
CA ARG A 20 14.85 -3.51 6.94
C ARG A 20 13.56 -3.55 6.15
N PHE A 21 13.38 -4.60 5.36
CA PHE A 21 12.16 -4.84 4.57
C PHE A 21 11.24 -5.86 5.28
N PRO A 22 10.27 -5.40 6.10
CA PRO A 22 9.26 -6.27 6.70
C PRO A 22 8.23 -6.84 5.70
N GLY A 23 8.01 -6.20 4.55
CA GLY A 23 7.07 -6.70 3.55
C GLY A 23 6.52 -5.62 2.62
N ALA A 24 5.67 -6.02 1.67
CA ALA A 24 5.00 -5.10 0.76
C ALA A 24 3.65 -4.62 1.33
N ILE A 25 3.30 -3.37 1.00
CA ILE A 25 1.97 -2.79 1.20
C ILE A 25 1.30 -2.72 -0.17
N VAL A 26 0.08 -3.23 -0.28
CA VAL A 26 -0.68 -3.32 -1.53
C VAL A 26 -1.89 -2.40 -1.42
N PHE A 27 -1.91 -1.33 -2.19
CA PHE A 27 -3.06 -0.43 -2.31
C PHE A 27 -3.99 -0.94 -3.42
N PRO A 28 -5.13 -1.55 -3.07
CA PRO A 28 -6.07 -2.06 -4.07
C PRO A 28 -6.78 -0.92 -4.78
N GLN A 29 -7.16 -1.15 -6.05
CA GLN A 29 -8.12 -0.29 -6.74
C GLN A 29 -9.48 -0.37 -6.04
N ARG A 30 -10.17 0.76 -5.94
CA ARG A 30 -11.48 0.89 -5.29
C ARG A 30 -12.60 1.39 -6.20
N GLY A 31 -12.36 1.35 -7.51
CA GLY A 31 -13.28 1.83 -8.54
C GLY A 31 -12.54 2.61 -9.62
N THR A 32 -13.30 3.07 -10.61
CA THR A 32 -12.80 3.95 -11.67
C THR A 32 -13.14 5.39 -11.31
N GLU A 33 -12.12 6.26 -11.25
CA GLU A 33 -12.27 7.68 -10.84
C GLU A 33 -12.87 7.89 -9.43
N GLU A 34 -12.91 6.84 -8.61
CA GLU A 34 -13.44 6.92 -7.25
C GLU A 34 -12.36 7.21 -6.21
N TRP A 35 -12.43 8.41 -5.64
CA TRP A 35 -11.47 8.93 -4.65
C TRP A 35 -12.09 9.04 -3.25
N THR A 36 -13.34 8.60 -3.09
CA THR A 36 -14.09 8.74 -1.84
C THR A 36 -14.29 7.43 -1.08
N ASP A 37 -13.98 6.29 -1.69
CA ASP A 37 -13.98 4.99 -1.02
C ASP A 37 -12.66 4.77 -0.26
N TRP A 38 -12.72 4.92 1.05
CA TRP A 38 -11.59 4.74 1.95
C TRP A 38 -11.64 3.35 2.61
N GLY A 39 -10.48 2.69 2.68
CA GLY A 39 -10.35 1.46 3.44
C GLY A 39 -8.91 1.06 3.67
N PHE A 40 -8.71 0.19 4.67
CA PHE A 40 -7.39 -0.32 5.00
C PHE A 40 -6.80 -1.20 3.89
N THR A 41 -5.48 -1.15 3.76
CA THR A 41 -4.65 -2.08 3.00
C THR A 41 -4.32 -3.33 3.84
N ASN A 42 -3.50 -4.24 3.32
CA ASN A 42 -2.99 -5.39 4.06
C ASN A 42 -2.22 -4.96 5.32
N ALA A 43 -2.30 -5.78 6.36
CA ALA A 43 -1.49 -5.60 7.56
C ALA A 43 -0.12 -6.29 7.40
N VAL A 44 0.93 -5.65 7.90
CA VAL A 44 2.27 -6.25 8.01
C VAL A 44 2.63 -6.32 9.49
N GLN A 45 2.92 -7.53 9.97
CA GLN A 45 3.38 -7.71 11.34
C GLN A 45 4.87 -7.37 11.43
N VAL A 46 5.22 -6.52 12.40
CA VAL A 46 6.60 -6.10 12.62
C VAL A 46 6.96 -6.20 14.10
N LYS A 47 8.23 -6.47 14.38
CA LYS A 47 8.78 -6.33 15.73
C LYS A 47 9.33 -4.92 15.89
N LEU A 48 8.76 -4.17 16.83
CA LEU A 48 9.22 -2.83 17.19
C LEU A 48 10.08 -2.90 18.45
N GLU A 49 11.31 -2.40 18.36
CA GLU A 49 12.16 -2.19 19.54
C GLU A 49 11.70 -0.96 20.34
N LYS A 50 12.12 -0.86 21.62
CA LYS A 50 11.80 0.29 22.46
C LYS A 50 12.44 1.56 21.88
N GLY A 51 11.64 2.62 21.73
CA GLY A 51 12.10 3.95 21.32
C GLY A 51 11.52 4.37 19.97
N THR A 52 12.14 5.37 19.35
CA THR A 52 11.75 5.88 18.04
C THR A 52 12.29 4.97 16.94
N GLN A 53 11.41 4.57 16.02
CA GLN A 53 11.78 3.82 14.82
C GLN A 53 11.20 4.53 13.61
N GLU A 54 12.01 4.63 12.56
CA GLU A 54 11.60 5.23 11.30
C GLU A 54 10.90 4.20 10.43
N LEU A 55 9.74 4.60 9.90
CA LEU A 55 8.94 3.82 8.97
C LEU A 55 8.83 4.60 7.67
N THR A 56 9.20 3.95 6.56
CA THR A 56 9.25 4.58 5.24
C THR A 56 8.47 3.72 4.24
N LEU A 57 7.73 4.38 3.36
CA LEU A 57 7.07 3.76 2.21
C LEU A 57 7.73 4.29 0.92
N PRO A 58 8.90 3.76 0.50
CA PRO A 58 9.54 4.18 -0.74
C PRO A 58 8.72 3.76 -1.96
N PHE A 59 8.62 4.65 -2.94
CA PHE A 59 8.07 4.31 -4.26
C PHE A 59 9.24 4.12 -5.23
N ASP A 60 9.54 2.86 -5.56
CA ASP A 60 10.61 2.48 -6.48
C ASP A 60 10.04 2.10 -7.87
N PRO A 61 10.84 2.07 -8.94
CA PRO A 61 10.37 1.64 -10.26
C PRO A 61 9.75 0.22 -10.28
N ALA A 62 10.20 -0.65 -9.38
CA ALA A 62 9.62 -2.00 -9.20
C ALA A 62 8.20 -1.99 -8.58
N ASN A 63 7.74 -0.84 -8.12
CA ASN A 63 6.44 -0.63 -7.49
C ASN A 63 5.40 0.00 -8.44
N GLU A 64 5.80 0.31 -9.67
CA GLU A 64 4.88 0.81 -10.68
C GLU A 64 3.76 -0.21 -10.94
N ASN A 65 2.55 0.31 -11.03
CA ASN A 65 1.34 -0.42 -11.40
C ASN A 65 1.60 -1.16 -12.73
N MET A 66 1.26 -2.46 -12.75
CA MET A 66 1.44 -3.33 -13.92
C MET A 66 0.65 -2.88 -15.16
N ASN A 67 -0.33 -1.98 -15.01
CA ASN A 67 -1.07 -1.38 -16.12
C ASN A 67 -0.56 0.02 -16.54
N SER A 68 0.50 0.54 -15.90
CA SER A 68 1.31 1.73 -16.28
C SER A 68 0.61 3.08 -16.51
N GLU A 69 -0.72 3.16 -16.45
CA GLU A 69 -1.48 4.38 -16.76
C GLU A 69 -1.63 5.32 -15.55
N ILE A 70 -1.87 4.77 -14.35
CA ILE A 70 -2.08 5.56 -13.13
C ILE A 70 -1.33 4.93 -11.95
N ASN A 71 -0.36 5.69 -11.41
CA ASN A 71 0.47 5.35 -10.24
C ASN A 71 0.21 6.34 -9.08
N ARG A 72 -1.06 6.48 -8.65
CA ARG A 72 -1.43 7.37 -7.54
C ARG A 72 -2.20 6.60 -6.47
N THR A 73 -1.84 6.87 -5.22
CA THR A 73 -2.57 6.39 -4.03
C THR A 73 -2.73 7.53 -3.04
N MET A 74 -3.82 7.54 -2.29
CA MET A 74 -4.05 8.47 -1.19
C MET A 74 -3.82 7.76 0.14
N LEU A 75 -3.07 8.39 1.02
CA LEU A 75 -2.77 7.88 2.36
C LEU A 75 -3.26 8.91 3.39
N ASP A 76 -4.09 8.46 4.32
CA ASP A 76 -4.61 9.30 5.41
C ASP A 76 -3.79 9.08 6.70
N TYR A 77 -3.87 7.88 7.27
CA TYR A 77 -3.11 7.53 8.46
C TYR A 77 -2.62 6.07 8.44
N LEU A 78 -1.60 5.82 9.26
CA LEU A 78 -1.14 4.48 9.60
C LEU A 78 -1.71 4.09 10.97
N ARG A 79 -2.23 2.86 11.06
CA ARG A 79 -2.74 2.30 12.32
C ARG A 79 -1.78 1.24 12.86
N LEU A 80 -1.24 1.47 14.05
CA LEU A 80 -0.50 0.45 14.81
C LEU A 80 -1.45 -0.28 15.74
N THR A 81 -1.50 -1.61 15.61
CA THR A 81 -2.27 -2.48 16.52
C THR A 81 -1.31 -3.43 17.20
N ARG A 82 -1.33 -3.45 18.53
CA ARG A 82 -0.55 -4.43 19.30
C ARG A 82 -1.20 -5.81 19.16
N ILE A 83 -0.43 -6.78 18.67
CA ILE A 83 -0.80 -8.20 18.65
C ILE A 83 -0.37 -8.88 19.97
N GLN A 84 -1.12 -9.90 20.38
CA GLN A 84 -0.89 -10.68 21.61
C GLN A 84 0.00 -11.89 21.33
#